data_AF-A0A9D5WEQ5-F1
#
_entry.id   AF-A0A9D5WEQ5-F1
#
_cell.length_a   1.000
_cell.length_b   1.000
_cell.length_c   1.000
_cell.angle_alpha   90.00
_cell.angle_beta   90.00
_cell.angle_gamma   90.00
#
_symmetry.space_group_name_H-M   'P 1'
#
loop_
_entity.id
_entity.type
_entity.pdbx_description
1 polymer ?
#
loop_
_entity_poly.entity_id
_entity_poly.type
_entity_poly.pdbx_seq_one_letter_code
_entity_poly.pdbx_strand_id
1 'polypeptide(L)'
;MIKELDKTDRMVSSAGIPSPLANAIRTIVQVAKPDKIILFGSYATGTQNTGSDYDLLVLKKNLKNQRKLVQNIYLHFKNIGAPVDVLALDLDRFAELKDDPYMIYYEADKNGKVIYEKYPESKGMA
;
A
#
# COMPACT_ATOMS: atom_id res chain seq x y z
N MET A 1 -9.65 -13.59 -18.66
CA MET A 1 -9.74 -13.01 -17.30
C MET A 1 -8.32 -12.96 -16.72
N ILE A 2 -7.52 -11.96 -17.12
CA ILE A 2 -6.13 -11.84 -16.66
C ILE A 2 -6.18 -11.25 -15.25
N LYS A 3 -5.92 -12.10 -14.24
CA LYS A 3 -6.02 -11.74 -12.83
C LYS A 3 -4.98 -10.65 -12.52
N GLU A 4 -5.45 -9.57 -11.90
CA GLU A 4 -4.69 -8.42 -11.39
C GLU A 4 -3.37 -8.82 -10.66
N LEU A 5 -3.34 -10.03 -10.07
CA LEU A 5 -2.19 -10.70 -9.47
C LEU A 5 -0.96 -10.87 -10.39
N ASP A 6 -1.12 -11.17 -11.68
CA ASP A 6 -0.01 -11.39 -12.62
C ASP A 6 0.77 -10.08 -12.90
N LYS A 7 0.09 -8.93 -12.84
CA LYS A 7 0.74 -7.63 -13.03
C LYS A 7 1.53 -7.20 -11.79
N THR A 8 1.00 -7.42 -10.59
CA THR A 8 1.72 -7.15 -9.34
C THR A 8 3.01 -7.96 -9.29
N ASP A 9 2.98 -9.24 -9.67
CA ASP A 9 4.17 -10.07 -9.70
C ASP A 9 5.22 -9.56 -10.71
N ARG A 10 4.82 -9.13 -11.91
CA ARG A 10 5.76 -8.53 -12.88
C ARG A 10 6.38 -7.23 -12.37
N MET A 11 5.59 -6.36 -11.76
CA MET A 11 6.05 -5.06 -11.25
C MET A 11 7.04 -5.23 -10.08
N VAL A 12 6.75 -6.19 -9.20
CA VAL A 12 7.62 -6.54 -8.07
C VAL A 12 8.93 -7.19 -8.54
N SER A 13 8.88 -8.06 -9.55
CA SER A 13 10.07 -8.75 -10.08
C SER A 13 11.00 -7.84 -10.90
N SER A 14 10.51 -6.78 -11.54
CA SER A 14 11.32 -5.89 -12.38
C SER A 14 11.98 -4.72 -11.64
N ALA A 15 11.52 -4.38 -10.44
CA ALA A 15 11.86 -3.10 -9.77
C ALA A 15 12.91 -3.20 -8.64
N GLY A 16 13.55 -4.37 -8.43
CA GLY A 16 14.52 -4.54 -7.34
C GLY A 16 13.92 -4.42 -5.94
N ILE A 17 12.60 -4.64 -5.82
CA ILE A 17 11.89 -4.56 -4.54
C ILE A 17 12.35 -5.71 -3.64
N PRO A 18 12.73 -5.45 -2.36
CA PRO A 18 13.08 -6.51 -1.42
C PRO A 18 11.96 -7.54 -1.27
N SER A 19 12.32 -8.82 -1.14
CA SER A 19 11.34 -9.91 -1.04
C SER A 19 10.33 -9.76 0.11
N PRO A 20 10.65 -9.16 1.29
CA PRO A 20 9.65 -8.94 2.32
C PRO A 20 8.57 -7.94 1.91
N LEU A 21 8.97 -6.79 1.33
CA LEU A 21 8.05 -5.76 0.86
C LEU A 21 7.16 -6.30 -0.27
N ALA A 22 7.74 -7.07 -1.19
CA ALA A 22 7.02 -7.81 -2.21
C ALA A 22 5.90 -8.71 -1.65
N ASN A 23 6.22 -9.49 -0.61
CA ASN A 23 5.26 -10.39 0.05
C ASN A 23 4.15 -9.63 0.76
N ALA A 24 4.48 -8.50 1.40
CA ALA A 24 3.51 -7.64 2.05
C ALA A 24 2.53 -7.04 1.02
N ILE A 25 3.04 -6.46 -0.07
CA ILE A 25 2.23 -5.90 -1.17
C ILE A 25 1.28 -6.95 -1.73
N ARG A 26 1.79 -8.15 -2.06
CA ARG A 26 0.94 -9.25 -2.57
C ARG A 26 -0.20 -9.58 -1.64
N THR A 27 0.09 -9.72 -0.35
CA THR A 27 -0.92 -10.07 0.66
C THR A 27 -1.96 -8.95 0.79
N ILE A 28 -1.52 -7.69 0.85
CA ILE A 28 -2.43 -6.53 0.89
C ILE A 28 -3.32 -6.50 -0.34
N VAL A 29 -2.77 -6.68 -1.55
CA VAL A 29 -3.55 -6.68 -2.79
C VAL A 29 -4.63 -7.78 -2.77
N GLN A 30 -4.28 -8.98 -2.31
CA GLN A 30 -5.21 -10.11 -2.22
C GLN A 30 -6.34 -9.87 -1.21
N VAL A 31 -6.02 -9.37 -0.02
CA VAL A 31 -6.96 -9.22 1.09
C VAL A 31 -7.79 -7.94 0.94
N ALA A 32 -7.10 -6.83 0.66
CA ALA A 32 -7.70 -5.51 0.69
C ALA A 32 -8.27 -5.07 -0.64
N LYS A 33 -7.75 -5.56 -1.78
CA LYS A 33 -8.07 -5.04 -3.12
C LYS A 33 -8.02 -3.51 -3.13
N PRO A 34 -6.87 -2.91 -2.80
CA PRO A 34 -6.74 -1.46 -2.68
C PRO A 34 -6.75 -0.79 -4.06
N ASP A 35 -7.01 0.50 -4.06
CA ASP A 35 -6.83 1.35 -5.24
C ASP A 35 -5.39 1.83 -5.34
N LYS A 36 -4.72 2.06 -4.20
CA LYS A 36 -3.33 2.51 -4.14
C LYS A 36 -2.64 2.03 -2.87
N ILE A 37 -1.35 1.73 -2.95
CA ILE A 37 -0.48 1.50 -1.79
C ILE A 37 0.71 2.45 -1.89
N ILE A 38 0.94 3.20 -0.81
CA ILE A 38 2.06 4.12 -0.68
C ILE A 38 3.00 3.58 0.39
N LEU A 39 4.27 3.39 0.03
CA LEU A 39 5.36 3.20 1.00
C LEU A 39 5.78 4.58 1.50
N PHE A 40 5.78 4.80 2.80
CA PHE A 40 6.23 6.06 3.39
C PHE A 40 7.27 5.81 4.49
N GLY A 41 7.60 6.84 5.27
CA GLY A 41 8.55 6.72 6.36
C GLY A 41 9.99 6.51 5.88
N SER A 42 10.75 5.76 6.69
CA SER A 42 12.21 5.67 6.56
C SER A 42 12.65 5.04 5.23
N TYR A 43 12.00 3.96 4.77
CA TYR A 43 12.30 3.32 3.48
C TYR A 43 11.96 4.20 2.27
N ALA A 44 10.97 5.09 2.39
CA ALA A 44 10.65 6.03 1.32
C ALA A 44 11.72 7.12 1.19
N THR A 45 12.22 7.61 2.32
CA THR A 45 13.19 8.72 2.41
C THR A 45 14.66 8.30 2.35
N GLY A 46 14.97 7.00 2.44
CA GLY A 46 16.34 6.50 2.39
C GLY A 46 17.08 6.53 3.74
N THR A 47 16.37 6.79 4.84
CA THR A 47 16.92 6.92 6.19
C THR A 47 16.75 5.65 7.04
N GLN A 48 16.22 4.58 6.44
CA GLN A 48 16.02 3.29 7.09
C GLN A 48 17.32 2.66 7.60
N ASN A 49 17.21 1.86 8.66
CA ASN A 49 18.26 1.00 9.19
C ASN A 49 17.81 -0.48 9.15
N THR A 50 18.67 -1.39 9.60
CA THR A 50 18.46 -2.85 9.55
C THR A 50 17.21 -3.33 10.30
N GLY A 51 16.69 -2.57 11.25
CA GLY A 51 15.50 -2.89 12.03
C GLY A 51 14.27 -2.05 11.69
N SER A 52 14.35 -1.20 10.67
CA SER A 52 13.22 -0.35 10.27
C SER A 52 12.07 -1.17 9.69
N ASP A 53 10.86 -0.73 10.00
CA ASP A 53 9.61 -1.32 9.52
C ASP A 53 9.25 -0.76 8.14
N TYR A 54 8.53 -1.54 7.33
CA TYR A 54 7.91 -1.01 6.11
C TYR A 54 6.59 -0.35 6.45
N ASP A 55 6.54 0.98 6.41
CA ASP A 55 5.33 1.77 6.63
C ASP A 55 4.49 1.88 5.34
N LEU A 56 3.30 1.28 5.36
CA LEU A 56 2.42 1.14 4.20
C LEU A 56 1.07 1.82 4.44
N LEU A 57 0.72 2.77 3.58
CA LEU A 57 -0.61 3.36 3.53
C LEU A 57 -1.42 2.71 2.41
N VAL A 58 -2.48 2.01 2.80
CA VAL A 58 -3.41 1.31 1.91
C VAL A 58 -4.62 2.19 1.66
N LEU A 59 -4.74 2.73 0.46
CA LEU A 59 -5.87 3.56 0.07
C LEU A 59 -6.90 2.73 -0.69
N LYS A 60 -8.14 2.82 -0.24
CA LYS A 60 -9.26 2.07 -0.83
C LYS A 60 -10.51 2.92 -0.85
N LYS A 61 -11.15 3.05 -2.01
CA LYS A 61 -12.42 3.75 -2.17
C LYS A 61 -13.57 2.99 -1.50
N ASN A 62 -14.51 3.74 -0.95
CA ASN A 62 -15.67 3.24 -0.21
C ASN A 62 -15.28 2.35 0.99
N LEU A 63 -14.18 2.69 1.66
CA LEU A 63 -13.70 1.95 2.83
C LEU A 63 -14.54 2.27 4.06
N LYS A 64 -15.47 1.38 4.39
CA LYS A 64 -16.40 1.56 5.53
C LYS A 64 -15.80 1.25 6.90
N ASN A 65 -14.84 0.34 6.99
CA ASN A 65 -14.26 -0.09 8.26
C ASN A 65 -12.75 -0.32 8.12
N GLN A 66 -11.99 0.75 8.39
CA GLN A 66 -10.53 0.78 8.31
C GLN A 66 -9.90 -0.25 9.27
N ARG A 67 -10.32 -0.25 10.54
CA ARG A 67 -9.78 -1.16 11.56
C ARG A 67 -9.95 -2.63 11.17
N LYS A 68 -11.13 -3.02 10.70
CA LYS A 68 -11.39 -4.40 10.26
C LYS A 68 -10.54 -4.78 9.05
N LEU A 69 -10.34 -3.85 8.11
CA LEU A 69 -9.47 -4.10 6.96
C LEU A 69 -8.02 -4.33 7.39
N VAL A 70 -7.47 -3.45 8.23
CA VAL A 70 -6.11 -3.57 8.74
C VAL A 70 -5.93 -4.87 9.53
N GLN A 71 -6.87 -5.20 10.42
CA GLN A 71 -6.86 -6.48 11.15
C GLN A 71 -6.85 -7.69 10.20
N ASN A 72 -7.69 -7.67 9.16
CA ASN A 72 -7.71 -8.73 8.16
C ASN A 72 -6.37 -8.84 7.41
N ILE A 73 -5.73 -7.72 7.06
CA ILE A 73 -4.40 -7.74 6.41
C ILE A 73 -3.39 -8.43 7.33
N TYR A 74 -3.29 -8.02 8.59
CA TYR A 74 -2.34 -8.61 9.55
C TYR A 74 -2.60 -10.10 9.79
N LEU A 75 -3.86 -10.54 9.85
CA LEU A 75 -4.20 -11.97 9.98
C LEU A 75 -3.70 -12.83 8.80
N HIS A 76 -3.45 -12.22 7.64
CA HIS A 76 -2.96 -12.92 6.45
C HIS A 76 -1.46 -12.72 6.22
N PHE A 77 -0.79 -11.84 6.97
CA PHE A 77 0.66 -11.74 6.95
C PHE A 77 1.28 -13.00 7.53
N LYS A 78 1.75 -13.88 6.64
CA LYS A 78 2.47 -15.11 6.98
C LYS A 78 3.89 -15.02 6.42
N ASN A 79 4.89 -15.15 7.29
CA ASN A 79 6.31 -15.20 6.91
C ASN A 79 6.75 -14.05 5.99
N ILE A 80 6.33 -12.81 6.31
CA ILE A 80 6.74 -11.63 5.52
C ILE A 80 8.26 -11.45 5.54
N GLY A 81 8.93 -11.78 6.65
CA GLY A 81 10.40 -11.73 6.76
C GLY A 81 10.95 -10.33 7.07
N ALA A 82 10.08 -9.37 7.38
CA ALA A 82 10.41 -8.07 7.93
C ALA A 82 9.21 -7.51 8.72
N PRO A 83 9.43 -6.55 9.62
CA PRO A 83 8.35 -5.79 10.22
C PRO A 83 7.61 -4.95 9.17
N VAL A 84 6.29 -4.84 9.31
CA VAL A 84 5.44 -4.06 8.41
C VAL A 84 4.35 -3.38 9.22
N ASP A 85 4.25 -2.06 9.08
CA ASP A 85 3.19 -1.26 9.66
C ASP A 85 2.20 -0.82 8.59
N VAL A 86 0.91 -1.07 8.83
CA VAL A 86 -0.15 -0.88 7.84
C VAL A 86 -1.19 0.10 8.36
N LEU A 87 -1.29 1.25 7.68
CA LEU A 87 -2.42 2.16 7.78
C LEU A 87 -3.38 1.92 6.61
N ALA A 88 -4.66 2.18 6.83
CA ALA A 88 -5.65 2.16 5.75
C ALA A 88 -6.60 3.34 5.86
N LEU A 89 -6.87 3.98 4.71
CA LEU A 89 -7.77 5.12 4.64
C LEU A 89 -8.64 5.06 3.39
N ASP A 90 -9.84 5.64 3.50
CA ASP A 90 -10.66 5.87 2.33
C ASP A 90 -9.96 6.85 1.37
N LEU A 91 -10.07 6.61 0.06
CA LEU A 91 -9.41 7.42 -0.95
C LEU A 91 -9.88 8.90 -0.92
N ASP A 92 -11.17 9.13 -0.74
CA ASP A 92 -11.73 10.49 -0.73
C ASP A 92 -11.30 11.20 0.56
N ARG A 93 -11.27 10.47 1.69
CA ARG A 93 -10.76 11.00 2.96
C ARG A 93 -9.26 11.29 2.93
N PHE A 94 -8.47 10.53 2.17
CA PHE A 94 -7.05 10.83 1.96
C PHE A 94 -6.88 12.15 1.22
N ALA A 95 -7.66 12.38 0.15
CA ALA A 95 -7.62 13.62 -0.61
C ALA A 95 -7.91 14.85 0.26
N GLU A 96 -8.78 14.72 1.27
CA GLU A 96 -9.10 15.79 2.22
C GLU A 96 -7.98 16.05 3.25
N LEU A 97 -7.28 15.01 3.70
CA LEU A 97 -6.36 15.08 4.85
C LEU A 97 -4.88 15.20 4.47
N LYS A 98 -4.51 14.83 3.25
CA LYS A 98 -3.11 14.76 2.81
C LYS A 98 -2.36 16.10 2.81
N ASP A 99 -3.08 17.22 2.83
CA ASP A 99 -2.48 18.55 2.82
C ASP A 99 -2.34 19.15 4.23
N ASP A 100 -2.83 18.46 5.28
CA ASP A 100 -2.66 18.86 6.68
C ASP A 100 -1.30 18.39 7.24
N PRO A 101 -0.35 19.29 7.55
CA PRO A 101 1.00 18.94 7.99
C PRO A 101 1.05 18.23 9.36
N TYR A 102 -0.04 18.24 10.13
CA TYR A 102 -0.12 17.53 11.41
C TYR A 102 -0.60 16.08 11.27
N MET A 103 -0.96 15.65 10.05
CA MET A 103 -1.42 14.29 9.77
C MET A 103 -0.31 13.46 9.14
N ILE A 104 -0.24 12.18 9.51
CA ILE A 104 0.70 11.22 8.89
C ILE A 104 0.50 11.08 7.37
N TYR A 105 -0.71 11.37 6.88
CA TYR A 105 -1.04 11.34 5.45
C TYR A 105 -0.29 12.40 4.64
N TYR A 106 0.10 13.51 5.26
CA TYR A 106 0.94 14.52 4.62
C TYR A 106 2.33 13.99 4.31
N GLU A 107 2.96 13.27 5.25
CA GLU A 107 4.24 12.61 5.00
C GLU A 107 4.13 11.58 3.88
N ALA A 108 3.07 10.76 3.90
CA ALA A 108 2.82 9.77 2.85
C ALA A 108 2.60 10.41 1.47
N ASP A 109 1.93 11.56 1.38
CA ASP A 109 1.73 12.28 0.10
C ASP A 109 3.01 12.94 -0.41
N LYS A 110 3.77 13.60 0.48
CA LYS A 110 4.95 14.39 0.08
C LYS A 110 6.19 13.55 -0.17
N ASN A 111 6.44 12.58 0.69
CA ASN A 111 7.69 11.82 0.70
C ASN A 111 7.50 10.34 0.37
N GLY A 112 6.25 9.88 0.32
CA GLY A 112 5.94 8.50 0.02
C GLY A 112 6.18 8.14 -1.45
N LYS A 113 6.32 6.84 -1.69
CA LYS A 113 6.47 6.23 -3.01
C LYS A 113 5.24 5.38 -3.29
N VAL A 114 4.55 5.66 -4.39
CA VAL A 114 3.47 4.78 -4.87
C VAL A 114 4.09 3.47 -5.35
N ILE A 115 3.83 2.40 -4.61
CA ILE A 115 4.38 1.05 -4.87
C ILE A 115 3.32 0.10 -5.44
N TYR A 116 2.07 0.53 -5.48
CA TYR A 116 0.97 -0.13 -6.19
C TYR A 116 -0.10 0.91 -6.52
N GLU A 117 -0.62 0.87 -7.73
CA GLU A 117 -1.79 1.64 -8.13
C GLU A 117 -2.64 0.79 -9.07
N LYS A 118 -3.92 0.67 -8.75
CA LYS A 118 -4.88 0.03 -9.63
C LYS A 118 -5.09 0.97 -10.83
N TYR A 119 -4.70 0.52 -12.02
CA TYR A 119 -5.05 1.24 -13.23
C TYR A 119 -6.58 1.37 -13.32
N PRO A 120 -7.13 2.55 -13.64
CA PRO A 120 -8.55 2.68 -13.87
C PRO A 120 -8.94 1.66 -14.95
N GLU A 121 -9.93 0.83 -14.66
CA GLU A 121 -10.56 0.06 -15.73
C GLU A 121 -10.99 1.07 -16.78
N SER A 122 -10.47 0.93 -17.99
CA SER A 122 -10.90 1.72 -19.14
C SER A 122 -12.41 1.69 -19.12
N LYS A 123 -13.06 2.84 -18.85
CA LYS A 123 -14.50 2.97 -19.08
C LYS A 123 -14.71 2.45 -20.48
N GLY A 124 -15.43 1.33 -20.61
CA GLY A 124 -15.86 0.84 -21.91
C GLY A 124 -16.52 2.03 -22.60
N MET A 125 -15.90 2.50 -23.68
CA MET A 125 -16.58 3.40 -24.59
C MET A 125 -17.70 2.55 -25.20
N ALA A 126 -18.90 2.77 -24.67
CA ALA A 126 -20.13 2.44 -25.36
C ALA A 126 -20.29 3.40 -26.54
#